data_AF-A0A2N0TK31-F1
#
_entry.id   AF-A0A2N0TK31-F1
#
_cell.length_a   1.000
_cell.length_b   1.000
_cell.length_c   1.000
_cell.angle_alpha   90.00
_cell.angle_beta   90.00
_cell.angle_gamma   90.00
#
_symmetry.space_group_name_H-M   'P 1'
#
loop_
_entity.id
_entity.type
_entity.pdbx_description
1 polymer ?
#
loop_
_entity_poly.entity_id
_entity_poly.type
_entity_poly.pdbx_seq_one_letter_code
_entity_poly.pdbx_strand_id
1 'polypeptide(L)'
;MTSSDFDSLIRSYGKWLSDNTTYTQLDEWYEVNVPLLDEDNDYTQFYVKPGKNSVTFSDDCATSRRLESHGMTVTESRLAVLKDILNQFGIERNGDELTLTSDTADFADAKNRFLQAIIKVGDMSMLANPMCRRFCR
;
A
#
# COMPACT_ATOMS: atom_id res chain seq x y z
N MET A 1 1.42 18.72 30.15
CA MET A 1 1.86 18.62 28.76
C MET A 1 1.40 19.89 28.06
N THR A 2 2.34 20.71 27.63
CA THR A 2 2.07 21.95 26.88
C THR A 2 1.80 21.63 25.40
N SER A 3 1.28 22.58 24.62
CA SER A 3 1.10 22.39 23.17
C SER A 3 2.42 22.06 22.46
N SER A 4 3.53 22.69 22.86
CA SER A 4 4.86 22.42 22.32
C SER A 4 5.39 21.02 22.64
N ASP A 5 5.02 20.46 23.79
CA ASP A 5 5.38 19.07 24.15
C ASP A 5 4.63 18.08 23.25
N PHE A 6 3.35 18.34 22.97
CA PHE A 6 2.55 17.48 22.10
C PHE A 6 3.00 17.54 20.63
N ASP A 7 3.35 18.72 20.12
CA ASP A 7 3.90 18.86 18.77
C ASP A 7 5.20 18.06 18.58
N SER A 8 6.00 17.96 19.64
CA SER A 8 7.23 17.16 19.64
C SER A 8 6.93 15.66 19.57
N LEU A 9 5.87 15.20 20.24
CA LEU A 9 5.39 13.81 20.10
C LEU A 9 4.90 13.52 18.67
N ILE A 10 4.13 14.42 18.06
CA ILE A 10 3.68 14.26 16.66
C ILE A 10 4.87 14.14 15.71
N ARG A 11 5.88 15.02 15.85
CA ARG A 11 7.10 14.99 15.03
C ARG A 11 7.94 13.74 15.27
N SER A 12 7.93 13.20 16.49
CA SER A 12 8.69 11.99 16.82
C SER A 12 8.24 10.77 16.00
N TYR A 13 6.94 10.66 15.70
CA TYR A 13 6.43 9.59 14.84
C TYR A 13 6.91 9.73 13.40
N GLY A 14 6.82 10.95 12.84
CA GLY A 14 7.34 11.22 11.48
C GLY A 14 8.83 10.93 11.36
N LYS A 15 9.61 11.27 12.41
CA LYS A 15 11.02 10.91 12.49
C LYS A 15 11.23 9.41 12.57
N TRP A 16 10.53 8.70 13.45
CA TRP A 16 10.62 7.25 13.58
C TRP A 16 10.29 6.55 12.26
N LEU A 17 9.22 6.97 11.58
CA LEU A 17 8.82 6.44 10.28
C LEU A 17 9.91 6.65 9.23
N SER A 18 10.51 7.84 9.19
CA SER A 18 11.61 8.14 8.27
C SER A 18 12.88 7.34 8.58
N ASP A 19 13.26 7.22 9.85
CA ASP A 19 14.48 6.50 10.28
C ASP A 19 14.38 4.99 10.01
N ASN A 20 13.15 4.44 10.00
CA ASN A 20 12.88 3.02 9.76
C ASN A 20 12.44 2.73 8.32
N THR A 21 12.38 3.74 7.44
CA THR A 21 12.15 3.55 6.00
C THR A 21 13.50 3.38 5.31
N THR A 22 13.67 2.31 4.53
CA THR A 22 14.87 2.10 3.71
C THR A 22 14.53 2.21 2.23
N TYR A 23 15.55 2.47 1.41
CA TYR A 23 15.39 2.43 -0.04
C TYR A 23 16.68 1.96 -0.74
N THR A 24 16.51 1.34 -1.91
CA THR A 24 17.58 0.93 -2.81
C THR A 24 17.27 1.44 -4.21
N GLN A 25 18.24 2.04 -4.89
CA GLN A 25 18.05 2.50 -6.27
C GLN A 25 18.24 1.33 -7.24
N LEU A 26 17.30 1.18 -8.18
CA LEU A 26 17.24 0.20 -9.26
C LEU A 26 17.01 0.94 -10.58
N ASP A 27 18.09 1.28 -11.28
CA ASP A 27 18.05 2.13 -12.48
C ASP A 27 17.30 3.46 -12.25
N GLU A 28 16.11 3.60 -12.85
CA GLU A 28 15.22 4.76 -12.74
C GLU A 28 14.19 4.65 -11.60
N TRP A 29 14.15 3.49 -10.93
CA TRP A 29 13.27 3.20 -9.81
C TRP A 29 14.02 3.22 -8.48
N TYR A 30 13.26 3.43 -7.41
CA TYR A 30 13.67 3.23 -6.03
C TYR A 30 12.75 2.20 -5.41
N GLU A 31 13.30 1.07 -4.99
CA GLU A 31 12.61 0.15 -4.10
C GLU A 31 12.59 0.76 -2.70
N VAL A 32 11.41 0.91 -2.11
CA VAL A 32 11.21 1.53 -0.79
C VAL A 32 10.55 0.52 0.13
N ASN A 33 11.12 0.34 1.31
CA ASN A 33 10.53 -0.48 2.38
C ASN A 33 10.13 0.45 3.53
N VAL A 34 8.86 0.47 3.89
CA VAL A 34 8.31 1.33 4.96
C VAL A 34 7.85 0.44 6.12
N PRO A 35 8.02 0.85 7.40
CA PRO A 35 7.62 0.06 8.57
C PRO A 35 6.09 0.10 8.81
N LEU A 36 5.31 -0.07 7.74
CA LEU A 36 3.88 -0.35 7.80
C LEU A 36 3.72 -1.82 7.50
N LEU A 37 2.99 -2.53 8.35
CA LEU A 37 2.84 -3.97 8.23
C LEU A 37 1.78 -4.31 7.19
N ASP A 38 2.11 -5.28 6.34
CA ASP A 38 1.12 -5.98 5.52
C ASP A 38 0.44 -7.11 6.31
N GLU A 39 -0.44 -7.88 5.66
CA GLU A 39 -1.18 -8.98 6.28
C GLU A 39 -0.29 -10.12 6.80
N ASP A 40 0.95 -10.22 6.28
CA ASP A 40 1.95 -11.22 6.68
C ASP A 40 2.84 -10.73 7.83
N ASN A 41 2.64 -9.49 8.29
CA ASN A 41 3.48 -8.76 9.25
C ASN A 41 4.87 -8.40 8.72
N ASP A 42 5.01 -8.29 7.41
CA ASP A 42 6.22 -7.79 6.77
C ASP A 42 6.13 -6.28 6.52
N TYR A 43 7.29 -5.63 6.42
CA TYR A 43 7.33 -4.22 6.05
C TYR A 43 6.86 -4.06 4.61
N THR A 44 5.97 -3.09 4.40
CA THR A 44 5.38 -2.83 3.10
C THR A 44 6.46 -2.35 2.13
N GLN A 45 6.64 -3.09 1.04
CA GLN A 45 7.54 -2.75 -0.05
C GLN A 45 6.76 -2.17 -1.24
N PHE A 46 7.33 -1.16 -1.89
CA PHE A 46 6.80 -0.59 -3.12
C PHE A 46 7.91 0.13 -3.91
N TYR A 47 7.61 0.51 -5.15
CA TYR A 47 8.57 1.14 -6.06
C TYR A 47 8.16 2.57 -6.37
N VAL A 48 9.16 3.45 -6.49
CA VAL A 48 8.98 4.87 -6.82
C VAL A 48 9.87 5.24 -8.01
N LYS A 49 9.30 5.82 -9.06
CA LYS A 49 10.02 6.40 -10.19
C LYS A 49 9.81 7.92 -10.22
N PRO A 50 10.82 8.71 -9.81
CA PRO A 50 10.79 10.16 -9.96
C PRO A 50 10.90 10.56 -11.44
N GLY A 51 9.99 11.41 -11.90
CA GLY A 51 10.07 12.12 -13.18
C GLY A 51 10.52 13.56 -13.00
N LYS A 52 10.43 14.36 -14.08
CA LYS A 52 10.80 15.78 -14.03
C LYS A 52 9.88 16.60 -13.13
N ASN A 53 8.56 16.40 -13.27
CA ASN A 53 7.51 17.06 -12.49
C ASN A 53 6.48 16.08 -11.94
N SER A 54 6.69 14.78 -12.16
CA SER A 54 5.79 13.71 -11.76
C SER A 54 6.52 12.70 -10.90
N VAL A 55 5.75 11.85 -10.22
CA VAL A 55 6.23 10.67 -9.55
C VAL A 55 5.27 9.52 -9.83
N THR A 56 5.80 8.33 -10.08
CA THR A 56 5.02 7.11 -10.26
C THR A 56 5.34 6.13 -9.15
N PHE A 57 4.30 5.57 -8.55
CA PHE A 57 4.36 4.48 -7.59
C PHE A 57 3.91 3.18 -8.26
N SER A 58 4.54 2.07 -7.92
CA SER A 58 4.19 0.73 -8.37
C SER A 58 4.33 -0.28 -7.24
N ASP A 59 3.51 -1.33 -7.27
CA ASP A 59 3.62 -2.48 -6.36
C ASP A 59 4.36 -3.68 -7.00
N ASP A 60 4.86 -3.55 -8.23
CA ASP A 60 5.47 -4.64 -9.02
C ASP A 60 4.64 -5.95 -9.03
N CYS A 61 3.32 -5.81 -9.15
CA CYS A 61 2.37 -6.93 -9.08
C CYS A 61 2.39 -7.71 -7.75
N ALA A 62 3.08 -7.22 -6.72
CA ALA A 62 3.24 -7.93 -5.44
C ALA A 62 1.87 -8.19 -4.80
N THR A 63 0.94 -7.24 -4.89
CA THR A 63 -0.41 -7.40 -4.34
C THR A 63 -1.15 -8.54 -5.02
N SER A 64 -1.14 -8.61 -6.37
CA SER A 64 -1.82 -9.69 -7.10
C SER A 64 -1.21 -11.06 -6.77
N ARG A 65 0.13 -11.17 -6.79
CA ARG A 65 0.85 -12.40 -6.44
C ARG A 65 0.52 -12.87 -5.02
N ARG A 66 0.39 -11.93 -4.07
CA ARG A 66 0.04 -12.23 -2.67
C ARG A 66 -1.41 -12.68 -2.53
N LEU A 67 -2.35 -12.06 -3.24
CA LEU A 67 -3.74 -12.52 -3.26
C LEU A 67 -3.86 -13.95 -3.81
N GLU A 68 -3.10 -14.26 -4.86
CA GLU A 68 -3.04 -15.61 -5.44
C GLU A 68 -2.41 -16.62 -4.47
N SER A 69 -1.32 -16.27 -3.79
CA SER A 69 -0.65 -17.15 -2.81
C SER A 69 -1.55 -17.47 -1.62
N HIS A 70 -2.42 -16.52 -1.23
CA HIS A 70 -3.44 -16.70 -0.20
C HIS A 70 -4.69 -17.45 -0.69
N GLY A 71 -4.69 -17.96 -1.93
CA GLY A 71 -5.79 -18.74 -2.48
C GLY A 71 -7.03 -17.92 -2.82
N MET A 72 -6.89 -16.61 -3.03
CA MET A 72 -8.00 -15.77 -3.45
C MET A 72 -8.45 -16.18 -4.85
N THR A 73 -9.58 -16.88 -4.94
CA THR A 73 -10.28 -17.08 -6.21
C THR A 73 -10.69 -15.73 -6.82
N VAL A 74 -10.33 -15.49 -8.08
CA VAL A 74 -10.77 -14.33 -8.84
C VAL A 74 -12.25 -14.52 -9.21
N THR A 75 -13.14 -13.76 -8.57
CA THR A 75 -14.57 -13.70 -8.87
C THR A 75 -14.93 -12.29 -9.33
N GLU A 76 -16.02 -12.14 -10.10
CA GLU A 76 -16.51 -10.81 -10.52
C GLU A 76 -16.78 -9.90 -9.32
N SER A 77 -17.33 -10.44 -8.23
CA SER A 77 -17.58 -9.68 -7.00
C SER A 77 -16.30 -9.17 -6.34
N ARG A 78 -15.24 -9.97 -6.31
CA ARG A 78 -13.93 -9.56 -5.76
C ARG A 78 -13.24 -8.55 -6.67
N LEU A 79 -13.34 -8.72 -7.99
CA LEU A 79 -12.84 -7.74 -8.94
C LEU A 79 -13.56 -6.39 -8.82
N ALA A 80 -14.88 -6.40 -8.54
CA ALA A 80 -15.63 -5.18 -8.27
C ALA A 80 -15.16 -4.48 -6.99
N VAL A 81 -14.99 -5.24 -5.89
CA VAL A 81 -14.45 -4.70 -4.62
C VAL A 81 -13.04 -4.14 -4.80
N LEU A 82 -12.16 -4.87 -5.50
CA LEU A 82 -10.82 -4.41 -5.83
C LEU A 82 -10.90 -3.07 -6.58
N LYS A 83 -11.69 -3.01 -7.66
CA LYS A 83 -11.87 -1.80 -8.46
C LYS A 83 -12.37 -0.62 -7.62
N ASP A 84 -13.32 -0.84 -6.72
CA ASP A 84 -13.84 0.20 -5.83
C ASP A 84 -12.77 0.73 -4.86
N ILE A 85 -11.95 -0.15 -4.30
CA ILE A 85 -10.81 0.23 -3.46
C ILE A 85 -9.80 1.06 -4.27
N LEU A 86 -9.40 0.59 -5.45
CA LEU A 86 -8.43 1.30 -6.29
C LEU A 86 -8.93 2.70 -6.68
N ASN A 87 -10.21 2.82 -7.06
CA ASN A 87 -10.84 4.11 -7.38
C ASN A 87 -10.84 5.07 -6.18
N GLN A 88 -11.05 4.56 -4.96
CA GLN A 88 -11.05 5.38 -3.74
C GLN A 88 -9.70 6.08 -3.51
N PHE A 89 -8.60 5.44 -3.90
CA PHE A 89 -7.24 5.97 -3.72
C PHE A 89 -6.63 6.57 -4.99
N GLY A 90 -7.35 6.54 -6.12
CA GLY A 90 -6.86 7.03 -7.40
C GLY A 90 -5.74 6.16 -7.98
N ILE A 91 -5.84 4.84 -7.80
CA ILE A 91 -4.88 3.87 -8.32
C ILE A 91 -5.41 3.26 -9.61
N GLU A 92 -4.51 3.15 -10.57
CA GLU A 92 -4.74 2.47 -11.84
C GLU A 92 -4.20 1.04 -11.78
N ARG A 93 -4.92 0.10 -12.40
CA ARG A 93 -4.49 -1.28 -12.54
C ARG A 93 -4.13 -1.57 -14.00
N ASN A 94 -2.88 -1.95 -14.25
CA ASN A 94 -2.37 -2.32 -15.55
C ASN A 94 -2.03 -3.82 -15.57
N GLY A 95 -2.99 -4.64 -16.03
CA GLY A 95 -2.88 -6.09 -15.85
C GLY A 95 -2.96 -6.43 -14.36
N ASP A 96 -1.86 -6.87 -13.77
CA ASP A 96 -1.77 -7.20 -12.33
C ASP A 96 -0.95 -6.19 -11.52
N GLU A 97 -0.39 -5.18 -12.18
CA GLU A 97 0.36 -4.11 -11.53
C GLU A 97 -0.57 -2.99 -11.08
N LEU A 98 -0.38 -2.53 -9.84
CA LEU A 98 -1.06 -1.37 -9.28
C LEU A 98 -0.14 -0.16 -9.35
N THR A 99 -0.61 0.91 -9.98
CA THR A 99 0.19 2.11 -10.21
C THR A 99 -0.55 3.38 -9.82
N LEU A 100 0.19 4.37 -9.33
CA LEU A 100 -0.33 5.71 -9.07
C LEU A 100 0.68 6.72 -9.59
N THR A 101 0.25 7.65 -10.43
CA THR A 101 1.10 8.77 -10.87
C THR A 101 0.53 10.10 -10.37
N SER A 102 1.37 10.96 -9.83
CA SER A 102 1.00 12.29 -9.37
C SER A 102 2.07 13.33 -9.70
N ASP A 103 1.76 14.60 -9.48
CA ASP A 103 2.78 15.64 -9.47
C ASP A 103 3.73 15.45 -8.27
N THR A 104 4.98 15.88 -8.43
CA THR A 104 5.98 15.79 -7.36
C THR A 104 5.59 16.63 -6.13
N ALA A 105 4.81 17.70 -6.32
CA ALA A 105 4.29 18.54 -5.23
C ALA A 105 3.36 17.75 -4.28
N ASP A 106 2.70 16.71 -4.78
CA ASP A 106 1.74 15.88 -4.04
C ASP A 106 2.35 14.57 -3.56
N PHE A 107 3.69 14.41 -3.63
CA PHE A 107 4.39 13.16 -3.32
C PHE A 107 3.95 12.53 -2.00
N ALA A 108 3.82 13.32 -0.93
CA ALA A 108 3.47 12.82 0.40
C ALA A 108 2.04 12.26 0.45
N ASP A 109 1.08 12.96 -0.16
CA ASP A 109 -0.31 12.52 -0.28
C ASP A 109 -0.42 11.26 -1.15
N ALA A 110 0.20 11.31 -2.33
CA ALA A 110 0.23 10.21 -3.29
C ALA A 110 0.83 8.94 -2.69
N LYS A 111 1.98 9.05 -1.99
CA LYS A 111 2.60 7.95 -1.25
C LYS A 111 1.65 7.39 -0.19
N ASN A 112 1.01 8.25 0.60
CA ASN A 112 0.07 7.82 1.63
C ASN A 112 -1.14 7.08 1.02
N ARG A 113 -1.75 7.60 -0.05
CA ARG A 113 -2.85 6.93 -0.76
C ARG A 113 -2.42 5.59 -1.33
N PHE A 114 -1.24 5.52 -1.94
CA PHE A 114 -0.70 4.29 -2.50
C PHE A 114 -0.54 3.20 -1.43
N LEU A 115 0.12 3.53 -0.32
CA LEU A 115 0.34 2.63 0.81
C LEU A 115 -0.99 2.14 1.44
N GLN A 116 -1.94 3.05 1.68
CA GLN A 116 -3.23 2.66 2.25
C GLN A 116 -4.01 1.73 1.33
N ALA A 117 -3.90 1.92 0.01
CA ALA A 117 -4.60 1.07 -0.94
C ALA A 117 -4.00 -0.33 -1.00
N ILE A 118 -2.67 -0.48 -1.11
CA ILE A 118 -2.05 -1.81 -1.23
C ILE A 118 -2.27 -2.64 0.04
N ILE A 119 -2.22 -2.02 1.23
CA ILE A 119 -2.56 -2.68 2.50
C ILE A 119 -4.04 -3.11 2.51
N LYS A 120 -4.95 -2.21 2.12
CA LYS A 120 -6.39 -2.50 2.10
C LYS A 120 -6.77 -3.57 1.06
N VAL A 121 -6.06 -3.62 -0.06
CA VAL A 121 -6.22 -4.69 -1.05
C VAL A 121 -5.67 -6.01 -0.48
N GLY A 122 -4.52 -5.97 0.22
CA GLY A 122 -3.99 -7.11 0.96
C GLY A 122 -5.03 -7.74 1.91
N ASP A 123 -5.75 -6.92 2.67
CA ASP A 123 -6.83 -7.38 3.57
C ASP A 123 -7.95 -8.17 2.88
N MET A 124 -8.11 -8.06 1.55
CA MET A 124 -9.07 -8.88 0.79
C MET A 124 -8.71 -10.37 0.83
N SER A 125 -7.42 -10.72 1.00
CA SER A 125 -6.96 -12.10 1.18
C SER A 125 -7.51 -12.72 2.46
N MET A 126 -7.57 -11.95 3.55
CA MET A 126 -8.07 -12.42 4.85
C MET A 126 -9.57 -12.73 4.82
N LEU A 127 -10.33 -12.01 4.00
CA LEU A 127 -11.76 -12.26 3.79
C LEU A 127 -12.05 -13.53 2.95
N ALA A 128 -11.03 -14.10 2.30
CA ALA A 128 -11.19 -15.30 1.49
C ALA A 128 -11.32 -16.58 2.32
N ASN A 129 -10.89 -16.57 3.59
CA ASN A 129 -11.01 -17.71 4.47
C ASN A 129 -12.14 -17.49 5.49
N PRO A 130 -13.33 -18.11 5.33
CA PRO A 130 -14.36 -18.06 6.34
C PRO A 130 -13.92 -18.90 7.54
N MET A 131 -13.13 -18.33 8.45
CA MET A 131 -12.94 -18.87 9.81
C MET A 131 -14.18 -18.68 10.70
N CYS A 132 -15.36 -18.53 10.10
CA CYS A 132 -16.63 -18.69 10.76
C CYS A 132 -17.42 -19.80 10.05
N ARG A 133 -17.07 -21.06 10.37
CA ARG A 133 -18.04 -22.15 10.31
C ARG A 133 -19.14 -21.76 11.28
N ARG A 134 -20.25 -21.22 10.77
CA ARG A 134 -21.51 -21.11 11.51
C ARG A 134 -21.92 -22.52 11.95
N PHE A 135 -21.50 -22.93 13.14
CA PHE A 135 -22.22 -23.91 13.92
C PHE A 135 -23.43 -23.18 14.52
N CYS A 136 -24.49 -23.05 13.73
CA CYS A 136 -25.82 -22.90 14.29
C CYS A 136 -26.40 -24.30 14.44
N ARG A 137 -26.57 -24.74 15.68
CA ARG A 137 -27.55 -25.77 16.06
C ARG A 137 -28.93 -25.15 16.12
#